data_AF-A0A8K0P0L5-F1
#
_entry.id   AF-A0A8K0P0L5-F1
#
_cell.length_a   1.000
_cell.length_b   1.000
_cell.length_c   1.000
_cell.angle_alpha   90.00
_cell.angle_beta   90.00
_cell.angle_gamma   90.00
#
_symmetry.space_group_name_H-M   'P 1'
#
loop_
_entity.id
_entity.type
_entity.pdbx_description
1 polymer ?
#
loop_
_entity_poly.entity_id
_entity_poly.type
_entity_poly.pdbx_seq_one_letter_code
_entity_poly.pdbx_strand_id
1 'polypeptide(L)'
;MINSRQKGGKIHLDQRTNSGPNRSFLFNEYFQLVYTLPSDSYDFDALQVDSACYFSLSSRATTAEECLQLLSNLSTNRAIGSDLIGSMFLINSAPSLPQPVTAFINSSFSSGYFPSAWKAANIF
;
A
#
# COMPACT_ATOMS: atom_id res chain seq x y z
N MET A 1 37.70 10.06 23.25
CA MET A 1 36.95 10.51 24.44
C MET A 1 35.48 10.31 24.17
N ILE A 2 34.86 9.38 24.90
CA ILE A 2 33.48 8.92 24.75
C ILE A 2 32.63 9.59 25.84
N ASN A 3 31.33 9.76 25.51
CA ASN A 3 30.16 10.04 26.36
C ASN A 3 29.73 11.49 26.58
N SER A 4 28.54 11.80 26.04
CA SER A 4 27.38 11.97 26.93
C SER A 4 26.10 11.49 26.22
N ARG A 5 25.77 10.20 26.41
CA ARG A 5 24.41 9.67 26.20
C ARG A 5 23.44 10.51 27.04
N GLN A 6 22.52 11.21 26.40
CA GLN A 6 21.41 11.82 27.11
C GLN A 6 20.55 10.71 27.72
N LYS A 7 20.26 10.89 29.01
CA LYS A 7 19.56 9.96 29.88
C LYS A 7 18.20 9.60 29.29
N GLY A 8 17.93 8.30 29.21
CA GLY A 8 16.61 7.76 28.90
C GLY A 8 15.57 8.32 29.86
N GLY A 9 14.69 9.16 29.34
CA GLY A 9 13.43 9.49 30.00
C GLY A 9 12.61 8.22 30.06
N LYS A 10 12.18 7.84 31.27
CA LYS A 10 11.17 6.79 31.48
C LYS A 10 9.87 7.28 30.85
N ILE A 11 9.58 6.85 29.63
CA ILE A 11 8.30 7.10 28.97
C ILE A 11 7.26 6.26 29.69
N HIS A 12 6.41 6.92 30.49
CA HIS A 12 5.30 6.24 31.17
C HIS A 12 4.24 5.86 30.14
N LEU A 13 3.79 4.61 30.22
CA LEU A 13 2.59 4.08 29.57
C LEU A 13 1.35 4.82 30.12
N ASP A 14 1.14 6.07 29.72
CA ASP A 14 -0.07 6.88 29.97
C ASP A 14 -0.02 8.29 29.33
N GLN A 15 0.94 8.57 28.44
CA GLN A 15 1.00 9.86 27.75
C GLN A 15 -0.15 10.00 26.75
N ARG A 16 -1.12 10.87 27.09
CA ARG A 16 -2.24 11.22 26.22
C ARG A 16 -1.94 12.53 25.50
N THR A 17 -2.02 12.53 24.17
CA THR A 17 -1.96 13.75 23.37
C THR A 17 -3.28 13.93 22.61
N ASN A 18 -3.82 15.14 22.66
CA ASN A 18 -5.10 15.50 22.05
C ASN A 18 -4.96 16.00 20.60
N SER A 19 -3.74 16.00 20.06
CA SER A 19 -3.41 16.48 18.70
C SER A 19 -2.88 15.34 17.83
N GLY A 20 -3.44 15.16 16.63
CA GLY A 20 -3.10 14.09 15.68
C GLY A 20 -1.59 13.87 15.45
N PRO A 21 -0.78 14.90 15.13
CA PRO A 21 0.65 14.73 14.84
C PRO A 21 1.45 14.13 15.99
N ASN A 22 1.10 14.49 17.24
CA ASN A 22 1.79 13.99 18.43
C ASN A 22 1.42 12.54 18.76
N ARG A 23 0.32 12.00 18.22
CA ARG A 23 -0.05 10.59 18.39
C ARG A 23 0.82 9.69 17.52
N SER A 24 1.05 10.08 16.27
CA SER A 24 1.89 9.33 15.33
C SER A 24 3.33 9.24 15.85
N PHE A 25 3.83 10.34 16.44
CA PHE A 25 5.16 10.36 17.06
C PHE A 25 5.27 9.38 18.25
N LEU A 26 4.34 9.44 19.21
CA LEU A 26 4.33 8.55 20.38
C LEU A 26 4.17 7.07 19.99
N PHE A 27 3.32 6.80 18.99
CA PHE A 27 3.15 5.45 18.48
C PHE A 27 4.46 4.97 17.84
N ASN A 28 5.06 5.75 16.95
CA ASN A 28 6.33 5.39 16.32
C ASN A 28 7.44 5.14 17.36
N GLU A 29 7.54 5.99 18.38
CA GLU A 29 8.51 5.83 19.47
C GLU A 29 8.26 4.54 20.28
N TYR A 30 7.00 4.25 20.63
CA TYR A 30 6.64 3.00 21.30
C TYR A 30 7.01 1.77 20.46
N PHE A 31 6.66 1.78 19.17
CA PHE A 31 6.97 0.66 18.26
C PHE A 31 8.47 0.44 18.14
N GLN A 32 9.30 1.49 18.07
CA GLN A 32 10.75 1.36 18.05
C GLN A 32 11.30 0.72 19.33
N LEU A 33 10.67 0.97 20.48
CA LEU A 33 11.14 0.42 21.77
C LEU A 33 10.79 -1.04 21.95
N VAL A 34 9.60 -1.46 21.49
CA VAL A 34 9.16 -2.86 21.64
C VAL A 34 9.58 -3.73 20.45
N TYR A 35 9.99 -3.13 19.34
CA TYR A 35 10.49 -3.87 18.18
C TYR A 35 11.90 -4.36 18.44
N THR A 36 12.02 -5.67 18.67
CA THR A 36 13.31 -6.36 18.65
C THR A 36 13.59 -6.81 17.24
N LEU A 37 14.76 -6.41 16.69
CA LEU A 37 15.25 -7.04 15.46
C LEU A 37 15.38 -8.55 15.75
N PRO A 38 14.73 -9.41 14.96
CA PRO A 38 15.01 -10.84 14.96
C PRO A 38 16.53 -11.03 14.82
N SER A 39 17.12 -11.85 15.69
CA SER A 39 18.52 -12.28 15.56
C SER A 39 18.79 -12.69 14.12
N ASP A 40 19.88 -12.20 13.52
CA ASP A 40 20.24 -12.21 12.09
C ASP A 40 20.37 -13.59 11.39
N SER A 41 19.59 -14.59 11.78
CA SER A 41 19.43 -15.86 11.08
C SER A 41 17.99 -15.99 10.58
N TYR A 42 17.57 -15.06 9.72
CA TYR A 42 16.52 -15.38 8.78
C TYR A 42 17.12 -16.37 7.79
N ASP A 43 16.86 -17.65 8.00
CA ASP A 43 17.15 -18.69 7.03
C ASP A 43 16.20 -18.46 5.83
N PHE A 44 16.63 -17.65 4.87
CA PHE A 44 15.92 -17.44 3.62
C PHE A 44 15.78 -18.75 2.84
N ASP A 45 16.64 -19.74 3.08
CA ASP A 45 16.54 -21.07 2.47
C ASP A 45 15.45 -21.92 3.14
N ALA A 46 15.06 -21.61 4.38
CA ALA A 46 13.90 -22.21 5.07
C ALA A 46 12.55 -21.60 4.64
N LEU A 47 12.55 -20.48 3.91
CA LEU A 47 11.37 -20.05 3.16
C LEU A 47 11.19 -21.03 1.99
N GLN A 48 10.51 -22.14 2.24
CA GLN A 48 9.91 -22.94 1.18
C GLN A 48 8.88 -22.05 0.47
N VAL A 49 9.35 -21.24 -0.47
CA VAL A 49 8.51 -20.74 -1.56
C VAL A 49 8.12 -22.00 -2.30
N ASP A 50 6.87 -22.42 -2.11
CA ASP A 50 6.32 -23.59 -2.77
C ASP A 50 6.52 -23.41 -4.28
N SER A 51 7.53 -24.10 -4.83
CA SER A 51 8.03 -23.91 -6.20
C SER A 51 6.96 -24.25 -7.25
N ALA A 52 5.85 -24.87 -6.81
CA ALA A 52 4.67 -25.14 -7.61
C ALA A 52 3.81 -23.89 -7.90
N CYS A 53 4.04 -22.74 -7.26
CA CYS A 53 3.18 -21.56 -7.37
C CYS A 53 3.88 -20.35 -8.00
N TYR A 54 4.70 -20.55 -9.03
CA TYR A 54 5.18 -19.44 -9.87
C TYR A 54 4.05 -18.95 -10.79
N PHE A 55 3.18 -18.09 -10.25
CA PHE A 55 2.22 -17.35 -11.08
C PHE A 55 2.92 -16.12 -11.66
N SER A 56 3.25 -16.16 -12.95
CA SER A 56 3.77 -14.97 -13.64
C SER A 56 2.64 -13.96 -13.83
N LEU A 57 2.90 -12.67 -13.54
CA LEU A 57 1.93 -11.61 -13.86
C LEU A 57 1.64 -11.54 -15.36
N SER A 58 2.61 -11.88 -16.21
CA SER A 58 2.44 -11.92 -17.66
C SER A 58 1.49 -13.01 -18.15
N SER A 59 1.15 -14.01 -17.34
CA SER A 59 0.14 -15.01 -17.68
C SER A 59 -1.29 -14.58 -17.30
N ARG A 60 -1.46 -13.41 -16.66
CA ARG A 60 -2.77 -12.80 -16.42
C ARG A 60 -3.10 -11.77 -17.47
N ALA A 61 -4.38 -11.73 -17.81
CA ALA A 61 -4.99 -10.67 -18.59
C ALA A 61 -6.35 -10.34 -17.96
N THR A 62 -6.74 -9.08 -18.10
CA THR A 62 -8.08 -8.58 -17.77
C THR A 62 -8.82 -8.32 -19.07
N THR A 63 -10.15 -8.45 -19.06
CA THR A 63 -11.01 -8.13 -20.21
C THR A 63 -11.72 -6.78 -20.06
N ALA A 64 -12.25 -6.26 -21.17
CA ALA A 64 -13.05 -5.04 -21.15
C ALA A 64 -14.36 -5.25 -20.38
N GLU A 65 -14.94 -6.44 -20.46
CA GLU A 65 -16.15 -6.81 -19.74
C GLU A 65 -15.92 -6.81 -18.23
N GLU A 66 -14.80 -7.39 -17.77
CA GLU A 66 -14.40 -7.35 -16.36
C GLU A 66 -14.18 -5.90 -15.89
N CYS A 67 -13.48 -5.08 -16.67
CA CYS A 67 -13.29 -3.67 -16.37
C CYS A 67 -14.62 -2.91 -16.28
N LEU A 68 -15.54 -3.13 -17.22
CA LEU A 68 -16.86 -2.50 -17.23
C LEU A 68 -17.67 -2.91 -16.00
N GLN A 69 -17.68 -4.20 -15.65
CA GLN A 69 -18.36 -4.71 -14.47
C GLN A 69 -17.80 -4.07 -13.19
N LEU A 70 -16.47 -3.98 -13.06
CA LEU A 70 -15.83 -3.36 -11.90
C LEU A 70 -16.12 -1.86 -11.81
N LEU A 71 -16.00 -1.13 -12.92
CA LEU A 71 -16.26 0.31 -12.98
C LEU A 71 -17.72 0.64 -12.64
N SER A 72 -18.66 -0.16 -13.13
CA SER A 72 -20.10 0.05 -12.91
C SER A 72 -20.54 -0.23 -11.47
N ASN A 73 -19.79 -1.08 -10.76
CA ASN A 73 -20.11 -1.50 -9.38
C ASN A 73 -19.18 -0.87 -8.33
N LEU A 74 -18.50 0.23 -8.67
CA LEU A 74 -17.68 0.95 -7.70
C LEU A 74 -18.53 1.47 -6.54
N SER A 75 -18.03 1.30 -5.31
CA SER A 75 -18.67 1.87 -4.14
C SER A 75 -18.50 3.38 -4.12
N THR A 76 -19.62 4.10 -3.96
CA THR A 76 -19.65 5.56 -3.84
C THR A 76 -19.29 6.07 -2.45
N ASN A 77 -19.22 5.18 -1.44
CA ASN A 77 -18.86 5.52 -0.06
C ASN A 77 -17.34 5.41 0.21
N ARG A 78 -16.51 5.37 -0.84
CA ARG A 78 -15.06 5.34 -0.70
C ARG A 78 -14.50 6.75 -0.76
N ALA A 79 -13.50 7.02 0.07
CA ALA A 79 -12.76 8.25 0.01
C ALA A 79 -12.10 8.42 -1.37
N ILE A 80 -12.07 9.66 -1.86
CA ILE A 80 -11.40 10.02 -3.10
C ILE A 80 -9.89 9.82 -2.92
N GLY A 81 -9.23 9.29 -3.94
CA GLY A 81 -7.78 9.08 -3.95
C GLY A 81 -6.98 10.39 -4.00
N SER A 82 -5.66 10.25 -4.06
CA SER A 82 -4.71 11.36 -4.27
C SER A 82 -4.85 12.02 -5.65
N ASP A 83 -5.53 11.38 -6.59
CA ASP A 83 -5.81 11.83 -7.96
C ASP A 83 -7.06 12.72 -8.08
N LEU A 84 -7.81 12.89 -6.98
CA LEU A 84 -9.06 13.65 -6.92
C LEU A 84 -10.19 13.09 -7.82
N ILE A 85 -10.07 11.86 -8.31
CA ILE A 85 -11.08 11.21 -9.14
C ILE A 85 -12.04 10.42 -8.25
N GLY A 86 -13.30 10.87 -8.16
CA GLY A 86 -14.32 10.18 -7.37
C GLY A 86 -14.97 9.00 -8.08
N SER A 87 -15.48 8.02 -7.31
CA SER A 87 -16.16 6.83 -7.84
C SER A 87 -17.31 7.19 -8.79
N MET A 88 -18.09 8.24 -8.49
CA MET A 88 -19.22 8.65 -9.33
C MET A 88 -18.79 9.08 -10.73
N PHE A 89 -17.62 9.74 -10.84
CA PHE A 89 -17.06 10.13 -12.14
C PHE A 89 -16.69 8.90 -12.96
N LEU A 90 -16.07 7.90 -12.33
CA LEU A 90 -15.69 6.65 -12.98
C LEU A 90 -16.91 5.85 -13.42
N ILE A 91 -17.96 5.78 -12.60
CA ILE A 91 -19.22 5.10 -12.94
C ILE A 91 -19.88 5.79 -14.14
N ASN A 92 -19.99 7.12 -14.14
CA ASN A 92 -20.58 7.87 -15.25
C ASN A 92 -19.77 7.74 -16.55
N SER A 93 -18.46 7.54 -16.43
CA SER A 93 -17.54 7.36 -17.56
C SER A 93 -17.34 5.88 -17.94
N ALA A 94 -17.96 4.94 -17.22
CA ALA A 94 -17.80 3.51 -17.41
C ALA A 94 -18.09 3.00 -18.83
N PRO A 95 -18.96 3.61 -19.66
CA PRO A 95 -19.14 3.18 -21.04
C PRO A 95 -17.91 3.40 -21.95
N SER A 96 -17.03 4.34 -21.61
CA SER A 96 -15.90 4.76 -22.48
C SER A 96 -14.53 4.36 -21.96
N LEU A 97 -14.42 4.00 -20.69
CA LEU A 97 -13.18 3.60 -20.02
C LEU A 97 -12.71 2.13 -20.18
N PRO A 98 -13.54 1.12 -20.48
CA PRO A 98 -13.10 -0.27 -20.34
C PRO A 98 -11.94 -0.62 -21.27
N GLN A 99 -12.03 -0.28 -22.55
CA GLN A 99 -10.98 -0.53 -23.54
C GLN A 99 -9.62 0.08 -23.15
N PRO A 100 -9.51 1.39 -22.87
CA PRO A 100 -8.22 1.98 -22.48
C PRO A 100 -7.70 1.44 -21.15
N VAL A 101 -8.57 1.19 -20.16
CA VAL A 101 -8.16 0.64 -18.85
C VAL A 101 -7.63 -0.79 -19.00
N THR A 102 -8.31 -1.64 -19.78
CA THR A 102 -7.87 -3.00 -20.07
C THR A 102 -6.51 -3.02 -20.77
N ALA A 103 -6.33 -2.19 -21.80
CA ALA A 103 -5.07 -2.10 -22.53
C ALA A 103 -3.91 -1.66 -21.60
N PHE A 104 -4.18 -0.68 -20.73
CA PHE A 104 -3.20 -0.15 -19.79
C PHE A 104 -2.77 -1.19 -18.73
N ILE A 105 -3.72 -1.91 -18.15
CA ILE A 105 -3.45 -2.97 -17.17
C ILE A 105 -2.68 -4.12 -17.82
N ASN A 106 -3.13 -4.60 -18.98
CA ASN A 106 -2.49 -5.73 -19.67
C ASN A 106 -1.09 -5.37 -20.18
N SER A 107 -0.86 -4.12 -20.59
CA SER A 107 0.48 -3.62 -20.90
C SER A 107 1.40 -3.63 -19.67
N SER A 108 0.87 -3.27 -18.50
CA SER A 108 1.64 -3.31 -17.25
C SER A 108 1.98 -4.75 -16.83
N PHE A 109 1.04 -5.68 -16.96
CA PHE A 109 1.25 -7.10 -16.66
C PHE A 109 2.26 -7.77 -17.60
N SER A 110 2.20 -7.47 -18.90
CA SER A 110 3.11 -8.03 -19.90
C SER A 110 4.53 -7.46 -19.81
N SER A 111 4.67 -6.15 -19.56
CA SER A 111 5.97 -5.49 -19.45
C SER A 111 6.62 -5.62 -18.07
N GLY A 112 5.84 -5.94 -17.03
CA GLY A 112 6.27 -5.89 -15.64
C GLY A 112 6.50 -4.47 -15.12
N TYR A 113 6.16 -3.43 -15.90
CA TYR A 113 6.33 -2.04 -15.51
C TYR A 113 5.01 -1.47 -14.98
N PHE A 114 5.08 -0.86 -13.80
CA PHE A 114 3.94 -0.21 -13.17
C PHE A 114 4.27 1.26 -12.89
N PRO A 115 3.39 2.21 -13.28
CA PRO A 115 3.61 3.62 -13.00
C PRO A 115 3.79 3.88 -11.50
N SER A 116 4.82 4.64 -11.14
CA SER A 116 5.08 5.02 -9.74
C SER A 116 3.90 5.76 -9.11
N ALA A 117 3.17 6.54 -9.90
CA ALA A 117 1.97 7.26 -9.49
C ALA A 117 0.87 6.35 -8.90
N TRP A 118 0.79 5.07 -9.30
CA TRP A 118 -0.18 4.13 -8.71
C TRP A 118 0.09 3.85 -7.23
N LYS A 119 1.33 4.06 -6.78
CA LYS A 119 1.75 3.87 -5.39
C LYS A 119 1.64 5.16 -4.58
N ALA A 120 1.20 6.26 -5.19
CA ALA A 120 1.11 7.54 -4.51
C ALA A 120 -0.07 7.54 -3.52
N ALA A 121 0.25 7.53 -2.23
CA ALA A 121 -0.73 7.68 -1.15
C ALA A 121 -0.56 9.05 -0.48
N ASN A 122 -1.68 9.64 -0.06
CA ASN A 122 -1.65 10.83 0.78
C ASN A 122 -1.37 10.39 2.22
N ILE A 123 -0.09 10.36 2.59
CA ILE A 123 0.37 10.00 3.93
C ILE A 123 0.50 11.31 4.72
N PHE A 124 -0.45 11.56 5.61
CA PHE A 124 -0.44 12.70 6.55
C PHE A 124 -0.33 12.21 7.99
#